data_AF-A0A838PGV2-F1
#
_entry.id   AF-A0A838PGV2-F1
#
_cell.length_a   1.000
_cell.length_b   1.000
_cell.length_c   1.000
_cell.angle_alpha   90.00
_cell.angle_beta   90.00
_cell.angle_gamma   90.00
#
_symmetry.space_group_name_H-M   'P 1'
#
loop_
_entity.id
_entity.type
_entity.pdbx_description
1 polymer ?
#
loop_
_entity_poly.entity_id
_entity_poly.type
_entity_poly.pdbx_seq_one_letter_code
_entity_poly.pdbx_strand_id
1 'polypeptide(L)'
;MYCSGCGSPIAPGLSFCNRCGTSLKERSEFRQTGAISAIVTAMVLVALASMGLLLGGPIALKREGGFDEELIVLFMFLTFLICAFSEIFLYRQLGRLTNAKREPMALPSPAVMQAEFRAPQPLSLAEPAASVTENTTRTLEYSREEGRRPRTP
;
A
#
# COMPACT_ATOMS: atom_id res chain seq x y z
N MET A 1 -16.07 13.57 2.80
CA MET A 1 -15.60 13.32 4.19
C MET A 1 -15.02 14.63 4.74
N TYR A 2 -14.98 14.86 6.05
CA TYR A 2 -14.43 16.10 6.63
C TYR A 2 -13.09 15.86 7.33
N CYS A 3 -12.19 16.86 7.31
CA CYS A 3 -10.90 16.80 7.97
C CYS A 3 -11.05 16.86 9.50
N SER A 4 -10.39 15.96 10.24
CA SER A 4 -10.39 15.95 11.71
C SER A 4 -9.64 17.14 12.33
N GLY A 5 -8.70 17.75 11.60
CA GLY A 5 -7.93 18.91 12.09
C GLY A 5 -8.65 20.24 11.89
N CYS A 6 -9.31 20.44 10.75
CA CYS A 6 -9.87 21.76 10.39
C CYS A 6 -11.33 21.74 9.93
N GLY A 7 -12.00 20.58 9.92
CA GLY A 7 -13.39 20.44 9.51
C GLY A 7 -13.67 20.74 8.03
N SER A 8 -12.64 20.92 7.20
CA SER A 8 -12.85 21.19 5.76
C SER A 8 -13.30 19.95 4.99
N PRO A 9 -14.13 20.10 3.94
CA PRO A 9 -14.51 18.98 3.09
C PRO A 9 -13.29 18.46 2.31
N ILE A 10 -13.10 17.15 2.36
CA ILE A 10 -12.01 16.42 1.71
C ILE A 10 -12.57 15.67 0.50
N ALA A 11 -11.90 15.84 -0.65
CA ALA A 11 -12.14 15.03 -1.83
C ALA A 11 -11.47 13.64 -1.68
N PRO A 12 -12.08 12.56 -2.20
CA PRO A 12 -11.49 11.23 -2.12
C PRO A 12 -10.15 11.16 -2.88
N GLY A 13 -9.15 10.48 -2.31
CA GLY A 13 -7.85 10.24 -2.96
C GLY A 13 -6.69 11.16 -2.54
N LEU A 14 -6.89 12.10 -1.60
CA LEU A 14 -5.81 12.94 -1.08
C LEU A 14 -5.15 12.32 0.16
N SER A 15 -3.81 12.35 0.20
CA SER A 15 -2.99 11.89 1.32
C SER A 15 -2.92 12.89 2.48
N PHE A 16 -3.12 14.19 2.18
CA PHE A 16 -3.09 15.29 3.15
C PHE A 16 -4.24 16.25 2.90
N CYS A 17 -4.66 16.96 3.94
CA CYS A 17 -5.65 18.02 3.81
C CYS A 17 -5.05 19.26 3.13
N ASN A 18 -5.66 19.74 2.05
CA ASN A 18 -5.23 20.95 1.32
C ASN A 18 -5.32 22.23 2.16
N ARG A 19 -6.06 22.23 3.27
CA ARG A 19 -6.28 23.43 4.10
C ARG A 19 -5.33 23.51 5.30
N CYS A 20 -5.13 22.40 6.00
CA CYS A 20 -4.35 22.39 7.26
C CYS A 20 -3.16 21.43 7.24
N GLY A 21 -2.92 20.71 6.14
CA GLY A 21 -1.80 19.78 5.99
C GLY A 21 -1.91 18.48 6.81
N THR A 22 -3.00 18.26 7.55
CA THR A 22 -3.17 17.04 8.36
C THR A 22 -3.17 15.80 7.47
N SER A 23 -2.36 14.81 7.83
CA SER A 23 -2.27 13.52 7.13
C SER A 23 -3.58 12.76 7.24
N LEU A 24 -4.09 12.27 6.11
CA LEU A 24 -5.33 11.50 6.00
C LEU A 24 -5.06 10.00 5.82
N LYS A 25 -3.82 9.62 5.52
CA LYS A 25 -3.39 8.24 5.27
C LYS A 25 -3.44 7.36 6.53
N GLU A 26 -3.29 7.94 7.71
CA GLU A 26 -3.30 7.22 8.99
C GLU A 26 -4.58 6.40 9.22
N ARG A 27 -5.73 6.87 8.71
CA ARG A 27 -7.02 6.23 8.98
C ARG A 27 -7.23 4.92 8.21
N SER A 28 -6.60 4.77 7.04
CA SER A 28 -6.70 3.53 6.26
C SER A 28 -5.74 2.45 6.77
N GLU A 29 -4.55 2.85 7.24
CA GLU A 29 -3.56 1.92 7.76
C GLU A 29 -4.00 1.33 9.11
N PHE A 30 -4.62 2.12 9.99
CA PHE A 30 -5.12 1.63 11.29
C PHE A 30 -6.17 0.52 11.13
N ARG A 31 -7.03 0.61 10.11
CA ARG A 31 -8.04 -0.43 9.82
C ARG A 31 -7.42 -1.72 9.28
N GLN A 32 -6.30 -1.62 8.57
CA GLN A 32 -5.59 -2.79 8.04
C GLN A 32 -4.74 -3.50 9.10
N THR A 33 -4.12 -2.75 10.01
CA THR A 33 -3.32 -3.33 11.10
C THR A 33 -4.19 -4.18 12.02
N GLY A 34 -5.43 -3.76 12.31
CA GLY A 34 -6.37 -4.52 13.15
C GLY A 34 -6.79 -5.88 12.56
N ALA A 35 -6.96 -5.95 11.24
CA ALA A 35 -7.34 -7.20 10.57
C ALA A 35 -6.19 -8.22 10.59
N ILE A 36 -4.95 -7.75 10.35
CA ILE A 36 -3.76 -8.62 10.38
C ILE A 36 -3.53 -9.14 11.80
N SER A 37 -3.60 -8.26 12.82
CA SER A 37 -3.43 -8.68 14.21
C SER A 37 -4.50 -9.68 14.65
N ALA A 38 -5.76 -9.48 14.24
CA ALA A 38 -6.84 -10.42 14.57
C ALA A 38 -6.58 -11.81 13.97
N ILE A 39 -6.10 -11.88 12.72
CA ILE A 39 -5.81 -13.15 12.07
C ILE A 39 -4.60 -13.86 12.71
N VAL A 40 -3.53 -13.12 13.04
CA VAL A 40 -2.37 -13.69 13.74
C VAL A 40 -2.78 -14.23 15.11
N THR A 41 -3.59 -13.49 15.86
CA THR A 41 -4.11 -13.97 17.15
C THR A 41 -4.96 -15.23 16.98
N ALA A 42 -5.82 -15.28 15.95
CA ALA A 42 -6.61 -16.47 15.65
C ALA A 42 -5.72 -17.69 15.34
N MET A 43 -4.63 -17.51 14.56
CA MET A 43 -3.66 -18.59 14.30
C MET A 43 -3.03 -19.11 15.59
N VAL A 44 -2.61 -18.21 16.49
CA VAL A 44 -2.01 -18.61 17.78
C VAL A 44 -3.01 -19.39 18.64
N LEU A 45 -4.26 -18.94 18.72
CA LEU A 45 -5.30 -19.65 19.49
C LEU A 45 -5.62 -21.02 18.91
N VAL A 46 -5.72 -21.13 17.58
CA VAL A 46 -5.95 -22.40 16.89
C VAL A 46 -4.78 -23.36 17.12
N ALA A 47 -3.54 -22.88 17.04
CA ALA A 47 -2.35 -23.70 17.30
C ALA A 47 -2.28 -24.21 18.75
N LEU A 48 -2.63 -23.37 19.72
CA LEU A 48 -2.68 -23.78 21.13
C LEU A 48 -3.81 -24.79 21.39
N ALA A 49 -4.98 -24.57 20.80
CA ALA A 49 -6.11 -25.49 20.91
C ALA A 49 -5.82 -26.84 20.25
N SER A 50 -5.22 -26.87 19.05
CA SER A 50 -4.86 -28.09 18.35
C SER A 50 -3.79 -28.88 19.10
N MET A 51 -2.78 -28.20 19.63
CA MET A 51 -1.76 -28.82 20.49
C MET A 51 -2.40 -29.46 21.73
N GLY A 52 -3.34 -28.76 22.37
CA GLY A 52 -4.09 -29.27 23.51
C GLY A 52 -4.92 -30.51 23.16
N LEU A 53 -5.61 -30.50 22.02
CA LEU A 53 -6.40 -31.65 21.56
C LEU A 53 -5.53 -32.86 21.20
N LEU A 54 -4.38 -32.65 20.56
CA LEU A 54 -3.47 -33.72 20.18
C LEU A 54 -2.84 -34.40 21.40
N LEU A 55 -2.49 -33.63 22.44
CA LEU A 55 -1.91 -34.17 23.67
C LEU A 55 -2.97 -34.74 24.61
N GLY A 56 -4.10 -34.06 24.77
CA GLY A 56 -5.15 -34.41 25.72
C GLY A 56 -6.15 -35.44 25.20
N GLY A 57 -6.43 -35.43 23.90
CA GLY A 57 -7.44 -36.29 23.27
C GLY A 57 -7.21 -37.78 23.54
N PRO A 58 -6.03 -38.34 23.20
CA PRO A 58 -5.76 -39.76 23.42
C PRO A 58 -5.82 -40.16 24.90
N ILE A 59 -5.37 -39.28 25.80
CA ILE A 59 -5.36 -39.53 27.26
C ILE A 59 -6.79 -39.55 27.80
N ALA A 60 -7.64 -38.61 27.37
CA ALA A 60 -9.04 -38.52 27.78
C ALA A 60 -9.85 -39.72 27.24
N LEU A 61 -9.73 -40.03 25.95
CA LEU A 61 -10.45 -41.14 25.33
C LEU A 61 -10.06 -42.50 25.93
N LYS A 62 -8.77 -42.70 26.24
CA LYS A 62 -8.29 -43.95 26.83
C LYS A 62 -8.78 -44.16 28.27
N ARG A 63 -8.96 -43.09 29.05
CA ARG A 63 -9.36 -43.22 30.47
C ARG A 63 -10.86 -43.41 30.67
N GLU A 64 -11.68 -42.75 29.87
CA GLU A 64 -13.12 -42.69 30.12
C GLU A 64 -13.94 -43.56 29.18
N GLY A 65 -13.43 -43.82 27.97
CA GLY A 65 -14.24 -44.40 26.89
C GLY A 65 -14.12 -45.91 26.71
N GLY A 66 -13.02 -46.53 27.16
CA GLY A 66 -12.74 -47.95 26.86
C GLY A 66 -12.74 -48.26 25.36
N PHE A 67 -12.54 -47.26 24.51
CA PHE A 67 -12.61 -47.39 23.06
C PHE A 67 -11.43 -48.20 22.52
N ASP A 68 -11.69 -48.93 21.44
CA ASP A 68 -10.65 -49.64 20.70
C ASP A 68 -9.59 -48.68 20.16
N GLU A 69 -8.35 -49.15 20.14
CA GLU A 69 -7.18 -48.38 19.73
C GLU A 69 -7.32 -47.83 18.30
N GLU A 70 -7.98 -48.57 17.41
CA GLU A 70 -8.29 -48.14 16.04
C GLU A 70 -9.14 -46.86 16.00
N LEU A 71 -10.12 -46.73 16.89
CA LEU A 71 -10.99 -45.55 16.94
C LEU A 71 -10.21 -44.32 17.42
N ILE A 72 -9.31 -44.50 18.39
CA ILE A 72 -8.45 -43.43 18.90
C ILE A 72 -7.51 -42.93 17.79
N VAL A 73 -6.91 -43.85 17.03
CA VAL A 73 -6.04 -43.51 15.89
C VAL A 73 -6.82 -42.78 14.80
N LEU A 74 -8.03 -43.25 14.46
CA LEU A 74 -8.91 -42.59 13.48
C LEU A 74 -9.28 -41.18 13.93
N PHE A 75 -9.62 -40.99 15.21
CA PHE A 75 -9.93 -39.68 15.77
C PHE A 75 -8.74 -38.72 15.74
N MET A 76 -7.54 -39.19 16.10
CA MET A 76 -6.31 -38.41 15.98
C MET A 76 -6.06 -37.99 14.53
N PHE A 77 -6.20 -38.92 13.59
CA PHE A 77 -5.99 -38.65 12.17
C PHE A 77 -6.99 -37.61 11.63
N LEU A 78 -8.27 -37.75 11.98
CA LEU A 78 -9.31 -36.80 11.58
C LEU A 78 -9.06 -35.40 12.17
N THR A 79 -8.68 -35.33 13.44
CA THR A 79 -8.34 -34.08 14.13
C THR A 79 -7.14 -33.41 13.46
N PHE A 80 -6.11 -34.20 13.11
CA PHE A 80 -4.94 -33.71 12.40
C PHE A 80 -5.31 -33.16 11.02
N LEU A 81 -6.15 -33.86 10.24
CA LEU A 81 -6.61 -33.36 8.95
C LEU A 81 -7.36 -32.04 9.09
N ILE A 82 -8.29 -31.92 10.04
CA ILE A 82 -9.04 -30.69 10.29
C ILE A 82 -8.09 -29.54 10.65
N CYS A 83 -7.08 -29.79 11.49
CA CYS A 83 -6.08 -28.78 11.85
C CYS A 83 -5.22 -28.38 10.64
N ALA A 84 -4.75 -29.35 9.85
CA ALA A 84 -3.98 -29.07 8.65
C ALA A 84 -4.80 -28.24 7.63
N PHE A 85 -6.07 -28.59 7.42
CA PHE A 85 -6.96 -27.82 6.55
C PHE A 85 -7.20 -26.40 7.06
N SER A 86 -7.41 -26.21 8.37
CA SER A 86 -7.64 -24.89 8.95
C SER A 86 -6.39 -24.01 8.84
N GLU A 87 -5.21 -24.55 9.10
CA GLU A 87 -3.93 -23.85 8.90
C GLU A 87 -3.71 -23.48 7.44
N ILE A 88 -3.85 -24.43 6.50
CA ILE A 88 -3.71 -24.17 5.06
C ILE A 88 -4.68 -23.07 4.62
N PHE A 89 -5.94 -23.12 5.06
CA PHE A 89 -6.93 -22.11 4.70
C PHE A 89 -6.56 -20.74 5.26
N LEU A 90 -6.13 -20.66 6.53
CA LEU A 90 -5.67 -19.41 7.17
C LEU A 90 -4.44 -18.84 6.46
N TYR A 91 -3.44 -19.66 6.13
CA TYR A 91 -2.27 -19.23 5.36
C TYR A 91 -2.66 -18.71 3.98
N ARG A 92 -3.60 -19.36 3.29
CA ARG A 92 -4.11 -18.86 2.00
C ARG A 92 -4.85 -17.54 2.15
N GLN A 93 -5.62 -17.35 3.21
CA GLN A 93 -6.28 -16.06 3.48
C GLN A 93 -5.28 -14.94 3.77
N LEU A 94 -4.25 -15.22 4.59
CA LEU A 94 -3.16 -14.28 4.84
C LEU A 94 -2.38 -13.95 3.57
N GLY A 95 -2.08 -14.96 2.74
CA GLY A 95 -1.42 -14.76 1.45
C GLY A 95 -2.25 -13.87 0.53
N ARG A 96 -3.57 -14.07 0.48
CA ARG A 96 -4.48 -13.19 -0.29
C ARG A 96 -4.49 -11.76 0.24
N LEU A 97 -4.57 -11.56 1.55
CA LEU A 97 -4.59 -10.22 2.16
C LEU A 97 -3.25 -9.50 2.02
N THR A 98 -2.14 -10.24 2.14
CA THR A 98 -0.79 -9.71 1.98
C THR A 98 -0.52 -9.34 0.53
N ASN A 99 -0.93 -10.17 -0.42
CA ASN A 99 -0.81 -9.87 -1.86
C ASN A 99 -1.71 -8.72 -2.31
N ALA A 100 -2.93 -8.62 -1.77
CA ALA A 100 -3.82 -7.49 -2.05
C ALA A 100 -3.26 -6.13 -1.57
N LYS A 101 -2.40 -6.14 -0.55
CA LYS A 101 -1.69 -4.94 -0.08
C LYS A 101 -0.40 -4.66 -0.89
N ARG A 102 0.06 -5.63 -1.68
CA ARG A 102 1.23 -5.54 -2.56
C ARG A 102 0.90 -5.12 -3.99
N GLU A 103 -0.35 -4.77 -4.30
CA GLU A 103 -0.62 -3.88 -5.43
C GLU A 103 0.28 -2.66 -5.22
N PRO A 104 1.28 -2.44 -6.09
CA PRO A 104 2.17 -1.32 -5.92
C PRO A 104 1.27 -0.10 -5.86
N MET A 105 1.58 0.80 -4.95
CA MET A 105 1.39 2.21 -5.22
C MET A 105 2.04 2.43 -6.58
N ALA A 106 1.25 2.24 -7.65
CA ALA A 106 1.54 2.74 -8.96
C ALA A 106 1.63 4.23 -8.67
N LEU A 107 2.87 4.69 -8.47
CA LEU A 107 3.24 6.06 -8.70
C LEU A 107 2.39 6.49 -9.89
N PRO A 108 1.65 7.62 -9.81
CA PRO A 108 0.96 8.11 -10.98
C PRO A 108 2.02 8.08 -12.07
N SER A 109 1.81 7.20 -13.06
CA SER A 109 2.68 7.13 -14.22
C SER A 109 2.76 8.59 -14.65
N PRO A 110 3.93 9.25 -14.55
CA PRO A 110 4.03 10.56 -15.16
C PRO A 110 3.65 10.24 -16.60
N ALA A 111 2.52 10.79 -17.04
CA ALA A 111 1.97 10.54 -18.36
C ALA A 111 3.19 10.51 -19.28
N VAL A 112 3.53 9.32 -19.77
CA VAL A 112 4.57 9.16 -20.76
C VAL A 112 3.93 9.81 -21.95
N MET A 113 4.13 11.13 -22.02
CA MET A 113 4.05 11.92 -23.21
C MET A 113 4.79 11.07 -24.21
N GLN A 114 4.02 10.47 -25.12
CA GLN A 114 4.53 9.61 -26.16
C GLN A 114 5.56 10.45 -26.89
N ALA A 115 6.83 10.24 -26.55
CA ALA A 115 7.94 10.79 -27.27
C ALA A 115 7.76 10.28 -28.69
N GLU A 116 7.52 11.22 -29.59
CA GLU A 116 7.49 11.10 -31.04
C GLU A 116 8.86 10.62 -31.55
N PHE A 117 9.28 9.42 -31.17
CA PHE A 117 10.47 8.79 -31.76
C PHE A 117 10.07 8.05 -33.04
N ARG A 118 9.51 8.83 -33.99
CA ARG A 118 9.44 8.47 -35.40
C ARG A 118 10.65 9.08 -36.08
N ALA A 119 11.66 8.27 -36.34
CA ALA A 119 12.82 8.64 -37.16
C ALA A 119 12.42 8.79 -38.66
N PRO A 120 13.32 9.30 -39.52
CA PRO A 120 13.57 10.71 -39.82
C PRO A 120 12.99 11.10 -41.20
N GLN A 121 12.33 12.26 -41.33
CA GLN A 121 12.03 12.86 -42.63
C GLN A 121 13.05 13.97 -42.96
N PRO A 122 13.57 14.00 -44.20
CA PRO A 122 14.56 14.99 -44.60
C PRO A 122 13.93 16.35 -44.92
N LEU A 123 14.57 17.40 -44.38
CA LEU A 123 14.69 18.75 -44.94
C LEU A 123 13.42 19.64 -45.01
N SER A 124 13.26 20.51 -44.01
CA SER A 124 12.89 21.92 -44.25
C SER A 124 13.38 22.81 -43.10
N LEU A 125 14.06 23.88 -43.49
CA LEU A 125 14.68 24.94 -42.69
C LEU A 125 13.62 25.85 -42.03
N ALA A 126 13.99 26.53 -40.92
CA ALA A 126 13.25 27.51 -40.09
C ALA A 126 12.35 26.90 -39.00
N GLU A 127 12.45 27.21 -37.70
CA GLU A 127 12.84 28.45 -36.99
C GLU A 127 13.33 28.08 -35.57
N PRO A 128 14.31 28.78 -34.97
CA PRO A 128 14.82 28.44 -33.64
C PRO A 128 13.75 28.74 -32.57
N ALA A 129 13.27 27.68 -31.91
CA ALA A 129 12.40 27.80 -30.74
C ALA A 129 13.16 28.52 -29.61
N ALA A 130 12.69 29.72 -29.28
CA ALA A 130 13.25 30.57 -28.23
C ALA A 130 13.34 29.80 -26.91
N SER A 131 14.56 29.47 -26.51
CA SER A 131 14.80 28.77 -25.26
C SER A 131 14.51 29.71 -24.10
N VAL A 132 13.92 29.16 -23.04
CA VAL A 132 13.47 29.88 -21.83
C VAL A 132 14.64 30.49 -21.04
N THR A 133 15.88 30.34 -21.49
CA THR A 133 17.05 31.05 -20.94
C THR A 133 17.22 32.47 -21.51
N GLU A 134 16.57 32.83 -22.62
CA GLU A 134 16.69 34.17 -23.23
C GLU A 134 15.73 35.22 -22.61
N ASN A 135 14.63 34.79 -22.00
CA ASN A 135 13.59 35.73 -21.53
C ASN A 135 13.92 36.38 -20.17
N THR A 136 14.87 35.81 -19.40
CA THR A 136 15.29 36.35 -18.09
C THR A 136 16.51 37.26 -18.17
N THR A 137 17.23 37.31 -19.29
CA THR A 137 18.38 38.21 -19.45
C THR A 137 17.98 39.60 -19.96
N ARG A 138 16.84 39.72 -20.67
CA ARG A 138 16.40 40.99 -21.27
C ARG A 138 15.82 42.00 -20.27
N THR A 139 15.29 41.54 -19.13
CA THR A 139 14.76 42.42 -18.07
C THR A 139 15.85 43.06 -17.20
N LEU A 140 17.06 42.48 -17.16
CA LEU A 140 18.17 43.05 -16.39
C LEU A 140 18.90 44.18 -17.14
N GLU A 141 18.96 44.16 -18.47
CA GLU A 141 19.62 45.24 -19.23
C GLU A 141 18.89 46.59 -19.13
N TYR A 142 17.54 46.58 -19.12
CA TYR A 142 16.74 47.80 -18.93
C TYR A 142 17.04 48.52 -17.61
N SER A 143 17.29 47.76 -16.52
CA SER A 143 17.64 48.35 -15.22
C SER A 143 19.04 48.97 -15.19
N ARG A 144 19.95 48.53 -16.07
CA ARG A 144 21.33 49.06 -16.13
C ARG A 144 21.43 50.35 -16.94
N GLU A 145 20.62 50.52 -17.98
CA GLU A 145 20.64 51.72 -18.82
C GLU A 145 19.92 52.92 -18.17
N GLU A 146 18.88 52.68 -17.35
CA GLU A 146 18.17 53.75 -16.62
C GLU A 146 19.11 54.51 -15.65
N GLY A 147 20.17 53.86 -15.15
CA GLY A 147 21.17 54.48 -14.26
C GLY A 147 22.23 55.34 -14.95
N ARG A 148 22.26 55.40 -16.30
CA ARG A 148 23.34 56.07 -17.05
C ARG A 148 22.90 57.28 -17.87
N ARG A 149 21.67 57.78 -17.72
CA ARG A 149 21.31 59.05 -18.36
C ARG A 149 22.07 60.20 -17.69
N PRO A 150 22.87 60.98 -18.44
CA PRO A 150 23.43 62.21 -17.91
C PRO A 150 22.28 63.17 -17.58
N ARG A 151 22.28 63.68 -16.35
CA ARG A 151 21.51 64.88 -16.01
C ARG A 151 22.09 66.02 -16.83
N THR A 152 21.43 66.36 -17.92
CA THR A 152 21.67 67.65 -18.57
C THR A 152 21.04 68.75 -17.71
N PRO A 153 21.73 69.90 -17.58
CA PRO A 153 21.33 71.02 -16.74
C PRO A 153 20.06 71.73 -17.20
#